data_AF-V9XML3-F1
#
_entry.id   AF-V9XML3-F1
#
_cell.length_a   1.000
_cell.length_b   1.000
_cell.length_c   1.000
_cell.angle_alpha   90.00
_cell.angle_beta   90.00
_cell.angle_gamma   90.00
#
_symmetry.space_group_name_H-M   'P 1'
#
loop_
_entity.id
_entity.type
_entity.pdbx_description
1 polymer ?
#
loop_
_entity_poly.entity_id
_entity_poly.type
_entity_poly.pdbx_seq_one_letter_code
_entity_poly.pdbx_strand_id
1 'polypeptide(L)'
;MALAVCLLFDTETDRAIRRLWGRLEESGIPTLLTHTHRKHVPHLSYAVLRTYDRGAVVSALEDMPDGGPVPVYIDTLGLFRRGRASLVPAPSSELVQRQDRVVRVVETTGADLHRYYVPGRWTPHCSLSPRTRREELDRLGAVVYDVLPIEATLDRAVLIDTATGEHTPLRMIP
;
A
#
# COMPACT_ATOMS: atom_id res chain seq x y z
N MET A 1 -8.96 2.88 -14.87
CA MET A 1 -8.91 3.70 -13.63
C MET A 1 -9.24 2.77 -12.47
N ALA A 2 -8.57 2.90 -11.33
CA ALA A 2 -8.85 2.11 -10.15
C ALA A 2 -8.76 3.01 -8.92
N LEU A 3 -9.58 2.72 -7.91
CA LEU A 3 -9.60 3.45 -6.64
C LEU A 3 -9.09 2.54 -5.54
N ALA A 4 -8.02 2.95 -4.86
CA ALA A 4 -7.45 2.19 -3.76
C ALA A 4 -7.87 2.80 -2.41
N VAL A 5 -8.28 1.95 -1.48
CA VAL A 5 -8.42 2.30 -0.06
C VAL A 5 -7.09 1.97 0.60
N CYS A 6 -6.35 3.01 0.99
CA CYS A 6 -4.97 2.88 1.45
C CYS A 6 -4.82 3.40 2.87
N LEU A 7 -4.00 2.69 3.64
CA LEU A 7 -3.41 3.17 4.86
C LEU A 7 -2.07 3.84 4.57
N LEU A 8 -1.81 4.97 5.23
CA LEU A 8 -0.55 5.71 5.16
C LEU A 8 0.26 5.47 6.43
N PHE A 9 1.57 5.38 6.24
CA PHE A 9 2.52 5.26 7.33
C PHE A 9 2.64 6.57 8.11
N ASP A 10 3.09 6.48 9.35
CA ASP A 10 3.54 7.61 10.15
C ASP A 10 4.61 8.44 9.41
N THR A 11 4.85 9.65 9.89
CA THR A 11 5.74 10.61 9.21
C THR A 11 7.20 10.12 9.14
N GLU A 12 7.67 9.36 10.13
CA GLU A 12 9.04 8.88 10.17
C GLU A 12 9.24 7.77 9.14
N THR A 13 8.34 6.79 9.13
CA THR A 13 8.34 5.67 8.21
C THR A 13 8.11 6.11 6.77
N ASP A 14 7.20 7.06 6.50
CA ASP A 14 7.01 7.63 5.16
C ASP A 14 8.34 8.20 4.63
N ARG A 15 9.03 9.02 5.44
CA ARG A 15 10.33 9.59 5.06
C ARG A 15 11.39 8.51 4.86
N ALA A 16 11.42 7.47 5.70
CA ALA A 16 12.37 6.36 5.57
C ALA A 16 12.16 5.60 4.25
N ILE A 17 10.91 5.29 3.90
CA ILE A 17 10.59 4.59 2.65
C ILE A 17 10.88 5.48 1.42
N ARG A 18 10.64 6.79 1.49
CA ARG A 18 11.04 7.71 0.41
C ARG A 18 12.54 7.78 0.22
N ARG A 19 13.32 7.78 1.31
CA ARG A 19 14.79 7.70 1.23
C ARG A 19 15.24 6.37 0.62
N LEU A 20 14.60 5.27 0.99
CA LEU A 20 14.84 3.97 0.37
C LEU A 20 14.54 3.98 -1.13
N TRP A 21 13.44 4.61 -1.55
CA TRP A 21 13.15 4.82 -2.97
C TRP A 21 14.28 5.60 -3.67
N GLY A 22 14.75 6.70 -3.08
CA GLY A 22 15.88 7.48 -3.61
C GLY A 22 17.15 6.64 -3.79
N ARG A 23 17.55 5.88 -2.76
CA ARG A 23 18.72 4.98 -2.80
C ARG A 23 18.59 3.93 -3.92
N LEU A 24 17.40 3.38 -4.12
CA LEU A 24 17.15 2.44 -5.20
C LEU A 24 17.27 3.11 -6.58
N GLU A 25 16.73 4.32 -6.76
CA GLU A 25 16.87 5.07 -8.02
C GLU A 25 18.32 5.46 -8.33
N GLU A 26 19.10 5.86 -7.30
CA GLU A 26 20.55 6.11 -7.43
C GLU A 26 21.31 4.86 -7.89
N SER A 27 20.85 3.67 -7.50
CA SER A 27 21.40 2.38 -7.95
C SER A 27 20.90 1.93 -9.33
N GLY A 28 20.06 2.74 -9.99
CA GLY A 28 19.47 2.49 -11.31
C GLY A 28 18.18 1.66 -11.30
N ILE A 29 17.60 1.39 -10.13
CA ILE A 29 16.35 0.63 -9.99
C ILE A 29 15.18 1.62 -9.95
N PRO A 30 14.21 1.56 -10.89
CA PRO A 30 13.11 2.51 -10.91
C PRO A 30 12.18 2.30 -9.71
N THR A 31 11.68 3.37 -9.11
CA THR A 31 10.78 3.31 -7.95
C THR A 31 9.51 4.13 -8.17
N LEU A 32 8.65 4.18 -7.16
CA LEU A 32 7.46 5.03 -7.16
C LEU A 32 7.77 6.53 -7.03
N LEU A 33 8.99 6.91 -6.64
CA LEU A 33 9.37 8.33 -6.50
C LEU A 33 9.22 9.09 -7.83
N THR A 34 9.68 8.48 -8.93
CA THR A 34 9.60 9.08 -10.28
C THR A 34 8.58 8.42 -11.21
N HIS A 35 7.83 7.42 -10.73
CA HIS A 35 6.87 6.68 -11.56
C HIS A 35 5.63 7.49 -11.95
N THR A 36 5.16 7.28 -13.18
CA THR A 36 3.89 7.83 -13.74
C THR A 36 3.68 9.32 -13.45
N HIS A 37 2.80 9.64 -12.49
CA HIS A 37 2.39 10.99 -12.12
C HIS A 37 3.25 11.61 -11.01
N ARG A 38 4.21 10.87 -10.43
CA ARG A 38 5.13 11.33 -9.36
C ARG A 38 4.44 11.81 -8.08
N LYS A 39 3.20 11.38 -7.86
CA LYS A 39 2.41 11.70 -6.66
C LYS A 39 2.29 10.50 -5.70
N HIS A 40 3.02 9.43 -5.95
CA HIS A 40 2.96 8.23 -5.12
C HIS A 40 3.41 8.53 -3.69
N VAL A 41 2.72 7.90 -2.75
CA VAL A 41 3.01 7.93 -1.31
C VAL A 41 3.28 6.49 -0.84
N PRO A 42 4.23 6.26 0.08
CA PRO A 42 4.33 4.98 0.79
C PRO A 42 2.99 4.64 1.45
N HIS A 43 2.44 3.47 1.13
CA HIS A 43 1.14 3.06 1.63
C HIS A 43 0.99 1.54 1.65
N LEU A 44 -0.02 1.08 2.39
CA LEU A 44 -0.54 -0.28 2.37
C LEU A 44 -1.99 -0.25 1.90
N SER A 45 -2.31 -0.97 0.83
CA SER A 45 -3.66 -0.99 0.27
C SER A 45 -4.52 -2.08 0.93
N TYR A 46 -5.64 -1.69 1.54
CA TYR A 46 -6.66 -2.63 2.01
C TYR A 46 -7.53 -3.14 0.86
N ALA A 47 -7.93 -2.26 -0.04
CA ALA A 47 -8.79 -2.60 -1.17
C ALA A 47 -8.34 -1.84 -2.43
N VAL A 48 -8.57 -2.43 -3.61
CA VAL A 48 -8.41 -1.77 -4.90
C VAL A 48 -9.62 -2.09 -5.76
N LEU A 49 -10.41 -1.08 -6.10
CA LEU A 49 -11.67 -1.18 -6.81
C LEU A 49 -11.46 -0.92 -8.30
N ARG A 50 -11.99 -1.80 -9.16
CA ARG A 50 -11.89 -1.71 -10.63
C ARG A 50 -13.05 -0.95 -11.23
N THR A 51 -14.25 -1.16 -10.69
CA THR A 51 -15.46 -0.39 -10.99
C THR A 51 -16.13 -0.02 -9.67
N TYR A 52 -16.58 1.21 -9.56
CA TYR A 52 -17.08 1.76 -8.29
C TYR A 52 -17.93 3.01 -8.56
N ASP A 53 -18.85 3.31 -7.64
CA ASP A 53 -19.39 4.65 -7.46
C ASP A 53 -18.61 5.34 -6.33
N ARG A 54 -17.96 6.46 -6.64
CA ARG A 54 -17.07 7.13 -5.68
C ARG A 54 -17.84 7.66 -4.47
N GLY A 55 -19.04 8.21 -4.67
CA GLY A 55 -19.84 8.79 -3.58
C GLY A 55 -20.31 7.73 -2.60
N ALA A 56 -20.82 6.61 -3.11
CA ALA A 56 -21.25 5.48 -2.30
C ALA A 56 -20.09 4.86 -1.51
N VAL A 57 -18.91 4.69 -2.14
CA VAL A 57 -17.71 4.18 -1.45
C VAL A 57 -17.25 5.12 -0.34
N VAL A 58 -17.16 6.43 -0.61
CA VAL A 58 -16.77 7.41 0.42
C VAL A 58 -17.76 7.38 1.58
N SER A 59 -19.06 7.46 1.31
CA SER A 59 -20.09 7.43 2.35
C SER A 59 -19.97 6.17 3.21
N ALA A 60 -19.87 4.99 2.59
CA ALA A 60 -19.81 3.73 3.32
C ALA A 60 -18.55 3.60 4.19
N LEU A 61 -17.40 4.13 3.72
CA LEU A 61 -16.15 4.11 4.48
C LEU A 61 -16.15 5.14 5.63
N GLU A 62 -16.76 6.31 5.44
CA GLU A 62 -16.86 7.34 6.48
C GLU A 62 -17.82 6.94 7.61
N ASP A 63 -18.79 6.06 7.34
CA ASP A 63 -19.69 5.48 8.35
C ASP A 63 -19.02 4.38 9.21
N MET A 64 -17.80 3.94 8.85
CA MET A 64 -17.07 2.95 9.63
C MET A 64 -16.54 3.55 10.94
N PRO A 65 -16.58 2.80 12.06
CA PRO A 65 -15.91 3.22 13.29
C PRO A 65 -14.40 3.28 13.09
N ASP A 66 -13.73 4.16 13.83
CA ASP A 66 -12.27 4.24 13.83
C ASP A 66 -11.70 2.98 14.46
N GLY A 67 -10.78 2.31 13.75
CA GLY A 67 -10.07 1.16 14.29
C GLY A 67 -8.85 1.56 15.10
N GLY A 68 -8.40 2.81 15.04
CA GLY A 68 -7.17 3.27 15.67
C GLY A 68 -5.90 2.77 14.96
N PRO A 69 -4.71 3.25 15.36
CA PRO A 69 -3.47 3.00 14.63
C PRO A 69 -3.13 1.51 14.47
N VAL A 70 -2.54 1.15 13.32
CA VAL A 70 -2.14 -0.23 13.01
C VAL A 70 -0.62 -0.37 13.10
N PRO A 71 -0.09 -0.98 14.17
CA PRO A 71 1.34 -1.28 14.25
C PRO A 71 1.67 -2.43 13.30
N VAL A 72 2.79 -2.30 12.59
CA VAL A 72 3.31 -3.35 11.69
C VAL A 72 4.81 -3.50 11.85
N TYR A 73 5.27 -4.75 11.76
CA TYR A 73 6.68 -5.11 11.69
C TYR A 73 6.99 -5.60 10.26
N ILE A 74 8.04 -5.05 9.66
CA ILE A 74 8.44 -5.34 8.29
C ILE A 74 9.87 -5.84 8.30
N ASP A 75 10.06 -7.10 7.91
CA ASP A 75 11.38 -7.75 7.83
C ASP A 75 11.45 -8.66 6.60
N THR A 76 10.75 -8.27 5.54
CA THR A 76 10.61 -9.10 4.34
C THR A 76 10.57 -8.24 3.08
N LEU A 77 11.47 -8.56 2.16
CA LEU A 77 11.43 -8.12 0.78
C LEU A 77 10.66 -9.15 -0.06
N GLY A 78 9.53 -8.74 -0.64
CA GLY A 78 8.71 -9.55 -1.53
C GLY A 78 8.94 -9.23 -3.00
N LEU A 79 9.01 -10.28 -3.83
CA LEU A 79 8.99 -10.18 -5.29
C LEU A 79 7.68 -10.75 -5.84
N PHE A 80 6.92 -9.92 -6.56
CA PHE A 80 5.70 -10.29 -7.23
C PHE A 80 5.90 -10.42 -8.74
N ARG A 81 4.96 -11.11 -9.40
CA ARG A 81 4.98 -11.33 -10.86
C ARG A 81 5.23 -10.02 -11.63
N ARG A 82 5.95 -10.10 -12.75
CA ARG A 82 6.32 -8.94 -13.60
C ARG A 82 7.31 -7.98 -12.93
N GLY A 83 8.13 -8.48 -12.00
CA GLY A 83 9.25 -7.73 -11.41
C GLY A 83 8.82 -6.68 -10.40
N ARG A 84 7.64 -6.78 -9.77
CA ARG A 84 7.28 -5.82 -8.72
C ARG A 84 8.00 -6.20 -7.42
N ALA A 85 8.72 -5.27 -6.82
CA ALA A 85 9.35 -5.45 -5.52
C ALA A 85 8.61 -4.63 -4.45
N SER A 86 8.46 -5.18 -3.25
CA SER A 86 7.76 -4.50 -2.15
C SER A 86 8.29 -4.92 -0.78
N LEU A 87 8.15 -4.05 0.20
CA LEU A 87 8.21 -4.40 1.61
C LEU A 87 6.94 -5.16 1.97
N VAL A 88 7.07 -6.26 2.71
CA VAL A 88 5.93 -7.11 3.12
C VAL A 88 5.86 -7.13 4.65
N PRO A 89 4.88 -6.43 5.27
CA PRO A 89 4.66 -6.51 6.70
C PRO A 89 4.21 -7.90 7.14
N ALA A 90 4.52 -8.26 8.38
CA ALA A 90 3.95 -9.44 9.03
C ALA A 90 2.41 -9.34 9.06
N PRO A 91 1.68 -10.32 8.51
CA PRO A 91 0.22 -10.27 8.43
C PRO A 91 -0.39 -10.66 9.79
N SER A 92 -0.44 -9.72 10.74
CA SER A 92 -1.10 -9.95 12.02
C SER A 92 -2.59 -10.29 11.80
N SER A 93 -3.17 -11.09 12.70
CA SER A 93 -4.60 -11.44 12.63
C SER A 93 -5.49 -10.20 12.62
N GLU A 94 -5.09 -9.17 13.36
CA GLU A 94 -5.80 -7.89 13.42
C GLU A 94 -5.76 -7.15 12.08
N LEU A 95 -4.59 -7.05 11.44
CA LEU A 95 -4.45 -6.41 10.13
C LEU A 95 -5.32 -7.10 9.06
N VAL A 96 -5.34 -8.44 9.08
CA VAL A 96 -6.17 -9.23 8.16
C VAL A 96 -7.66 -9.03 8.43
N GLN A 97 -8.09 -8.98 9.70
CA GLN A 97 -9.50 -8.73 10.05
C GLN A 97 -9.94 -7.32 9.68
N ARG A 98 -9.08 -6.31 9.88
CA ARG A 98 -9.36 -4.92 9.46
C ARG A 98 -9.54 -4.84 7.95
N GLN A 99 -8.68 -5.49 7.19
CA GLN A 99 -8.79 -5.57 5.74
C GLN A 99 -10.10 -6.23 5.30
N ASP A 100 -10.49 -7.37 5.91
CA ASP A 100 -11.76 -8.05 5.61
C ASP A 100 -12.97 -7.16 5.88
N ARG A 101 -12.96 -6.40 6.99
CA ARG A 101 -14.04 -5.43 7.31
C ARG A 101 -14.16 -4.34 6.24
N VAL A 102 -13.04 -3.73 5.84
CA VAL A 102 -13.04 -2.71 4.78
C VAL A 102 -13.53 -3.29 3.46
N VAL A 103 -13.09 -4.51 3.09
CA VAL A 103 -13.56 -5.19 1.89
C VAL A 103 -15.07 -5.41 1.91
N ARG A 104 -15.61 -5.97 2.99
CA ARG A 104 -17.06 -6.20 3.11
C ARG A 104 -17.85 -4.92 2.94
N VAL A 105 -17.38 -3.82 3.56
CA VAL A 105 -18.03 -2.51 3.45
C VAL A 105 -18.04 -2.02 2.00
N VAL A 106 -16.91 -2.01 1.30
CA VAL A 106 -16.87 -1.55 -0.10
C VAL A 106 -17.65 -2.47 -1.04
N GLU A 107 -17.75 -3.77 -0.76
CA GLU A 107 -18.57 -4.69 -1.56
C GLU A 107 -20.07 -4.38 -1.45
N THR A 108 -20.55 -3.90 -0.29
CA THR A 108 -21.96 -3.48 -0.14
C THR A 108 -22.36 -2.33 -1.05
N THR A 109 -21.39 -1.54 -1.54
CA THR A 109 -21.65 -0.45 -2.49
C THR A 109 -21.75 -0.93 -3.95
N GLY A 110 -21.66 -2.24 -4.19
CA GLY A 110 -21.61 -2.84 -5.53
C GLY A 110 -20.28 -2.65 -6.26
N ALA A 111 -19.20 -2.28 -5.54
CA ALA A 111 -17.88 -2.12 -6.15
C ALA A 111 -17.26 -3.47 -6.54
N ASP A 112 -16.54 -3.50 -7.66
CA ASP A 112 -15.79 -4.67 -8.12
C ASP A 112 -14.36 -4.63 -7.59
N LEU A 113 -14.05 -5.53 -6.66
CA LEU A 113 -12.74 -5.62 -6.04
C LEU A 113 -11.72 -6.31 -6.96
N HIS A 114 -10.49 -5.78 -6.99
CA HIS A 114 -9.40 -6.42 -7.69
C HIS A 114 -9.01 -7.73 -7.00
N ARG A 115 -8.94 -8.83 -7.75
CA ARG A 115 -8.71 -10.22 -7.28
C ARG A 115 -7.52 -10.50 -6.35
N TYR A 116 -6.59 -9.57 -6.18
CA TYR A 116 -5.44 -9.69 -5.26
C TYR A 116 -5.67 -8.99 -3.92
N TYR A 117 -6.81 -8.32 -3.78
CA TYR A 117 -7.24 -7.63 -2.57
C TYR A 117 -8.46 -8.30 -1.95
N VAL A 118 -8.90 -9.44 -2.48
CA VAL A 118 -9.93 -10.26 -1.83
C VAL A 118 -9.33 -10.98 -0.61
N PRO A 119 -10.10 -11.19 0.46
CA PRO A 119 -9.70 -11.98 1.62
C PRO A 119 -9.16 -13.36 1.22
N GLY A 120 -8.12 -13.82 1.92
CA GLY A 120 -7.44 -15.09 1.63
C GLY A 120 -6.48 -15.08 0.42
N ARG A 121 -6.50 -14.03 -0.41
CA ARG A 121 -5.48 -13.81 -1.47
C ARG A 121 -4.62 -12.58 -1.25
N TRP A 122 -5.08 -11.68 -0.39
CA TRP A 122 -4.38 -10.45 -0.08
C TRP A 122 -3.04 -10.70 0.61
N THR A 123 -2.03 -9.96 0.18
CA THR A 123 -0.71 -9.90 0.82
C THR A 123 -0.49 -8.44 1.18
N PRO A 124 -0.36 -8.07 2.47
CA PRO A 124 -0.03 -6.71 2.84
C PRO A 124 1.33 -6.34 2.25
N HIS A 125 1.44 -5.18 1.61
CA HIS A 125 2.70 -4.75 1.02
C HIS A 125 2.76 -3.23 0.86
N CYS A 126 3.98 -2.69 0.94
CA CYS A 126 4.32 -1.35 0.50
C CYS A 126 5.28 -1.42 -0.70
N SER A 127 4.84 -0.90 -1.84
CA SER A 127 5.58 -1.01 -3.10
C SER A 127 6.91 -0.25 -3.07
N LEU A 128 7.97 -0.89 -3.58
CA LEU A 128 9.29 -0.28 -3.74
C LEU A 128 9.58 0.03 -5.21
N SER A 129 9.49 -1.00 -6.05
CA SER A 129 9.76 -0.89 -7.48
C SER A 129 8.63 -1.51 -8.28
N PRO A 130 8.06 -0.79 -9.28
CA PRO A 130 7.04 -1.35 -10.15
C PRO A 130 7.63 -2.33 -11.17
N ARG A 131 8.96 -2.27 -11.40
CA ARG A 131 9.67 -3.11 -12.37
C ARG A 131 11.17 -3.19 -12.01
N THR A 132 11.53 -4.22 -11.27
CA THR A 132 12.88 -4.71 -11.05
C THR A 132 13.19 -5.82 -12.05
N ARG A 133 14.34 -5.74 -12.70
CA ARG A 133 14.88 -6.76 -13.61
C ARG A 133 15.65 -7.82 -12.83
N ARG A 134 15.91 -8.97 -13.45
CA ARG A 134 16.59 -10.09 -12.76
C ARG A 134 18.01 -9.73 -12.36
N GLU A 135 18.72 -9.01 -13.22
CA GLU A 135 20.08 -8.50 -13.02
C GLU A 135 20.18 -7.37 -11.96
N GLU A 136 19.05 -6.91 -11.42
CA GLU A 136 18.99 -5.87 -10.39
C GLU A 136 18.73 -6.47 -8.99
N LEU A 137 18.44 -7.77 -8.88
CA LEU A 137 17.99 -8.39 -7.62
C LEU A 137 19.02 -8.30 -6.50
N ASP A 138 20.31 -8.47 -6.79
CA ASP A 138 21.36 -8.39 -5.77
C ASP A 138 21.47 -6.96 -5.20
N ARG A 139 21.40 -5.95 -6.08
CA ARG A 139 21.40 -4.52 -5.68
C ARG A 139 20.15 -4.15 -4.90
N LEU A 140 18.98 -4.59 -5.36
CA LEU A 140 17.72 -4.40 -4.65
C LEU A 140 17.81 -5.00 -3.24
N GLY A 141 18.26 -6.25 -3.14
CA GLY A 141 18.41 -6.97 -1.88
C GLY A 141 19.36 -6.25 -0.93
N ALA A 142 20.54 -5.84 -1.40
CA ALA A 142 21.53 -5.13 -0.58
C ALA A 142 20.97 -3.80 -0.03
N VAL A 143 20.35 -2.97 -0.87
CA VAL A 143 19.81 -1.67 -0.43
C VAL A 143 18.67 -1.84 0.58
N VAL A 144 17.82 -2.85 0.39
CA VAL A 144 16.70 -3.13 1.31
C VAL A 144 17.19 -3.77 2.61
N TYR A 145 18.19 -4.64 2.56
CA TYR A 145 18.77 -5.28 3.74
C TYR A 145 19.30 -4.27 4.76
N ASP A 146 19.92 -3.18 4.30
CA ASP A 146 20.46 -2.12 5.16
C ASP A 146 19.41 -1.33 5.96
N VAL A 147 18.12 -1.48 5.66
CA VAL A 147 17.04 -0.74 6.33
C VAL A 147 16.09 -1.64 7.11
N LEU A 148 16.20 -2.97 6.97
CA LEU A 148 15.37 -3.90 7.70
C LEU A 148 16.00 -4.23 9.06
N PRO A 149 15.18 -4.53 10.08
CA PRO A 149 13.71 -4.45 10.06
C PRO A 149 13.18 -3.02 10.22
N ILE A 150 11.92 -2.80 9.82
CA ILE A 150 11.19 -1.54 10.02
C ILE A 150 10.00 -1.80 10.96
N GLU A 151 10.00 -1.14 12.11
CA GLU A 151 8.82 -0.98 12.95
C GLU A 151 8.08 0.28 12.52
N ALA A 152 6.80 0.15 12.16
CA ALA A 152 6.02 1.24 11.62
C ALA A 152 4.61 1.25 12.16
N THR A 153 3.99 2.43 12.13
CA THR A 153 2.56 2.59 12.42
C THR A 153 1.85 3.14 11.19
N LEU A 154 0.67 2.60 10.87
CA LEU A 154 -0.24 3.22 9.91
C LEU A 154 -1.36 3.95 10.68
N ASP A 155 -1.45 5.25 10.49
CA ASP A 155 -2.23 6.16 11.35
C ASP A 155 -3.27 7.00 10.60
N ARG A 156 -3.32 6.88 9.27
CA ARG A 156 -4.24 7.63 8.40
C ARG A 156 -4.72 6.76 7.25
N ALA A 157 -5.94 6.99 6.76
CA ALA A 157 -6.40 6.46 5.48
C ALA A 157 -6.64 7.54 4.43
N VAL A 158 -6.56 7.07 3.19
CA VAL A 158 -6.77 7.86 2.00
C VAL A 158 -7.35 7.00 0.89
N LEU A 159 -8.20 7.60 0.07
CA LEU A 159 -8.55 7.06 -1.24
C LEU A 159 -7.56 7.57 -2.28
N ILE A 160 -6.95 6.66 -3.03
CA ILE A 160 -5.99 6.98 -4.09
C ILE A 160 -6.57 6.59 -5.45
N ASP A 161 -6.70 7.57 -6.35
CA ASP A 161 -6.91 7.26 -7.77
C ASP A 161 -5.57 6.83 -8.39
N THR A 162 -5.47 5.57 -8.80
CA THR A 162 -4.19 5.01 -9.26
C THR A 162 -3.75 5.52 -10.63
N ALA A 163 -4.62 6.21 -11.37
CA ALA A 163 -4.29 6.78 -12.67
C ALA A 163 -3.77 8.22 -12.54
N THR A 164 -4.37 9.03 -11.68
CA THR A 164 -4.03 10.45 -11.52
C THR A 164 -3.10 10.73 -10.34
N GLY A 165 -3.07 9.81 -9.37
CA GLY A 165 -2.38 10.01 -8.08
C GLY A 165 -3.09 11.02 -7.18
N GLU A 166 -4.36 11.30 -7.43
CA GLU A 166 -5.16 12.16 -6.55
C GLU A 166 -5.55 11.40 -5.29
N HIS A 167 -5.44 12.12 -4.17
CA HIS A 167 -5.64 11.60 -2.83
C HIS A 167 -6.83 12.31 -2.19
N THR A 168 -7.79 11.53 -1.68
CA THR A 168 -8.90 12.04 -0.87
C THR A 168 -8.75 11.46 0.54
N PRO A 169 -8.34 12.26 1.54
CA PRO A 169 -8.26 11.79 2.92
C PRO A 169 -9.62 11.24 3.38
N LEU A 170 -9.58 10.13 4.11
CA LEU A 170 -10.77 9.65 4.81
C LEU A 170 -10.73 10.17 6.25
N ARG A 171 -11.91 10.54 6.77
CA ARG A 171 -12.02 10.98 8.17
C ARG A 171 -11.70 9.87 9.16
N MET A 172 -11.99 8.64 8.75
CA MET A 172 -11.90 7.42 9.55
C MET A 172 -11.07 6.36 8.78
N ILE A 173 -10.65 5.31 9.49
CA ILE A 173 -9.81 4.16 9.08
C ILE A 173 -8.30 4.42 9.24
N PRO A 174 -7.75 4.15 10.41
CA PRO A 174 -6.76 3.07 10.52
C PRO A 174 -7.38 1.77 11.08
#